data_AF-A0A9Q0XR54-F1
#
_entry.id   AF-A0A9Q0XR54-F1
#
_cell.length_a   1.000
_cell.length_b   1.000
_cell.length_c   1.000
_cell.angle_alpha   90.00
_cell.angle_beta   90.00
_cell.angle_gamma   90.00
#
_symmetry.space_group_name_H-M   'P 1'
#
loop_
_entity.id
_entity.type
_entity.pdbx_description
1 polymer ?
#
loop_
_entity_poly.entity_id
_entity_poly.type
_entity_poly.pdbx_seq_one_letter_code
_entity_poly.pdbx_strand_id
1 'polypeptide(L)'
;MAATREEEEDRILEEKRKKLRRLEKNTLIMDIMKEKAVKLCSEQMNDFNACCKEAGFLMAFTCRKESKELKACFNRYYYDPTFVRESEIEYLRKKNK
;
A
#
# COMPACT_ATOMS: atom_id res chain seq x y z
N MET A 1 31.87 7.87 -12.48
CA MET A 1 31.96 6.99 -11.29
C MET A 1 30.68 7.01 -10.43
N ALA A 2 29.50 7.38 -10.97
CA ALA A 2 28.24 7.40 -10.21
C ALA A 2 27.48 6.06 -10.28
N ALA A 3 27.55 5.36 -11.43
CA ALA A 3 26.82 4.13 -11.69
C ALA A 3 27.07 3.01 -10.67
N THR A 4 28.30 2.85 -10.18
CA THR A 4 28.64 1.77 -9.24
C THR A 4 28.05 1.97 -7.84
N ARG A 5 27.78 3.23 -7.44
CA ARG A 5 27.26 3.52 -6.09
C ARG A 5 25.76 3.24 -5.99
N GLU A 6 25.01 3.61 -7.03
CA GLU A 6 23.57 3.32 -7.12
C GLU A 6 23.34 1.81 -7.22
N GLU A 7 24.14 1.10 -8.02
CA GLU A 7 24.08 -0.37 -8.12
C GLU A 7 24.41 -1.08 -6.80
N GLU A 8 25.31 -0.54 -5.98
CA GLU A 8 25.66 -1.10 -4.68
C GLU A 8 24.55 -0.85 -3.64
N GLU A 9 23.96 0.35 -3.62
CA GLU A 9 22.80 0.67 -2.79
C GLU A 9 21.59 -0.21 -3.12
N ASP A 10 21.33 -0.46 -4.41
CA ASP A 10 20.27 -1.36 -4.86
C ASP A 10 20.49 -2.80 -4.41
N ARG A 11 21.74 -3.31 -4.48
CA ARG A 11 22.08 -4.65 -3.97
C ARG A 11 21.88 -4.76 -2.46
N ILE A 12 22.31 -3.75 -1.69
CA ILE A 12 22.15 -3.72 -0.23
C ILE A 12 20.66 -3.69 0.15
N LEU A 13 19.85 -2.89 -0.55
CA LEU A 13 18.40 -2.84 -0.37
C LEU A 13 17.75 -4.20 -0.67
N GLU A 14 18.17 -4.87 -1.73
CA GLU A 14 17.65 -6.19 -2.08
C GLU A 14 18.02 -7.27 -1.03
N GLU A 15 19.24 -7.25 -0.51
CA GLU A 15 19.64 -8.14 0.59
C GLU A 15 18.83 -7.89 1.86
N LYS A 16 18.65 -6.63 2.24
CA LYS A 16 17.82 -6.26 3.41
C LYS A 16 16.38 -6.69 3.22
N ARG A 17 15.83 -6.54 2.01
CA ARG A 17 14.48 -7.00 1.64
C ARG A 17 14.34 -8.52 1.78
N LYS A 18 15.33 -9.30 1.33
CA LYS A 18 15.35 -10.75 1.52
C LYS A 18 15.33 -11.14 3.00
N LYS A 19 16.00 -10.36 3.85
CA LYS A 19 16.10 -10.57 5.32
C LYS A 19 14.90 -10.04 6.11
N LEU A 20 13.87 -9.46 5.48
CA LEU A 20 12.66 -9.00 6.18
C LEU A 20 11.92 -10.15 6.87
N ARG A 21 11.57 -9.97 8.14
CA ARG A 21 10.77 -10.93 8.91
C ARG A 21 9.35 -11.02 8.38
N ARG A 22 8.69 -12.14 8.65
CA ARG A 22 7.28 -12.37 8.26
C ARG A 22 6.36 -11.26 8.75
N LEU A 23 6.57 -10.75 9.97
CA LEU A 23 5.80 -9.64 10.54
C LEU A 23 6.04 -8.32 9.79
N GLU A 24 7.29 -8.06 9.37
CA GLU A 24 7.61 -6.86 8.59
C GLU A 24 6.90 -6.90 7.24
N LYS A 25 6.93 -8.06 6.56
CA LYS A 25 6.27 -8.27 5.26
C LYS A 25 4.74 -8.21 5.35
N ASN A 26 4.16 -8.87 6.34
CA ASN A 26 2.71 -9.10 6.37
C ASN A 26 1.94 -8.03 7.15
N THR A 27 2.61 -7.26 8.02
CA THR A 27 1.95 -6.26 8.85
C THR A 27 2.50 -4.87 8.54
N LEU A 28 3.80 -4.63 8.78
CA LEU A 28 4.35 -3.27 8.71
C LEU A 28 4.37 -2.71 7.29
N ILE A 29 4.79 -3.51 6.31
CA ILE A 29 4.76 -3.12 4.89
C ILE A 29 3.31 -3.00 4.40
N MET A 30 2.43 -3.90 4.83
CA MET A 30 1.00 -3.82 4.52
C MET A 30 0.37 -2.53 5.06
N ASP A 31 0.79 -2.04 6.22
CA ASP A 31 0.30 -0.78 6.77
C ASP A 31 0.79 0.43 5.96
N ILE A 32 2.06 0.45 5.54
CA ILE A 32 2.58 1.47 4.61
C ILE A 32 1.81 1.44 3.28
N MET A 33 1.56 0.24 2.74
CA MET A 33 0.78 0.06 1.51
C MET A 33 -0.65 0.57 1.66
N LYS A 34 -1.31 0.28 2.79
CA LYS A 34 -2.66 0.80 3.08
C LYS A 34 -2.68 2.32 3.12
N GLU A 35 -1.76 2.95 3.84
CA GLU A 35 -1.68 4.42 3.93
C GLU A 35 -1.51 5.06 2.54
N LYS A 36 -0.66 4.47 1.70
CA LYS A 36 -0.48 4.91 0.32
C LYS A 36 -1.73 4.69 -0.52
N ALA A 37 -2.31 3.50 -0.44
CA ALA A 37 -3.49 3.15 -1.22
C ALA A 37 -4.68 4.07 -0.86
N VAL A 38 -4.86 4.42 0.42
CA VAL A 38 -5.88 5.38 0.87
C VAL A 38 -5.67 6.76 0.25
N LYS A 39 -4.42 7.23 0.12
CA LYS A 39 -4.12 8.51 -0.54
C LYS A 39 -4.41 8.45 -2.04
N LEU A 40 -4.00 7.37 -2.70
CA LEU A 40 -4.17 7.17 -4.14
C LEU A 40 -5.63 6.96 -4.55
N CYS A 41 -6.38 6.19 -3.76
CA CYS A 41 -7.81 5.92 -3.95
C CYS A 41 -8.70 6.87 -3.13
N SER A 42 -8.23 8.09 -2.86
CA SER A 42 -8.92 9.05 -1.99
C SER A 42 -10.30 9.45 -2.51
N GLU A 43 -10.47 9.49 -3.83
CA GLU A 43 -11.76 9.73 -4.49
C GLU A 43 -12.77 8.61 -4.17
N GLN A 44 -12.42 7.35 -4.47
CA GLN A 44 -13.29 6.21 -4.20
C GLN A 44 -13.54 6.02 -2.70
N MET A 45 -12.56 6.40 -1.86
CA MET A 45 -12.68 6.38 -0.40
C MET A 45 -13.67 7.44 0.08
N ASN A 46 -13.67 8.63 -0.52
CA ASN A 46 -14.62 9.69 -0.20
C ASN A 46 -16.04 9.32 -0.60
N ASP A 47 -16.24 8.75 -1.80
CA ASP A 47 -17.56 8.28 -2.25
C ASP A 47 -18.10 7.17 -1.35
N PHE A 48 -17.24 6.22 -1.00
CA PHE A 48 -17.59 5.18 -0.04
C PHE A 48 -17.96 5.77 1.32
N ASN A 49 -17.15 6.69 1.86
CA ASN A 49 -17.43 7.35 3.14
C ASN A 49 -18.71 8.18 3.11
N ALA A 50 -19.03 8.85 2.00
CA ALA A 50 -20.28 9.59 1.81
C ALA A 50 -21.46 8.63 1.90
N CYS A 51 -21.43 7.54 1.14
CA CYS A 51 -22.46 6.51 1.20
C CYS A 51 -22.59 5.89 2.61
N CYS A 52 -21.47 5.65 3.30
CA CYS A 52 -21.50 5.12 4.67
C CYS A 52 -22.24 6.05 5.64
N LYS A 53 -22.03 7.37 5.50
CA LYS A 53 -22.69 8.37 6.34
C LYS A 53 -24.19 8.44 6.07
N GLU A 54 -24.61 8.30 4.82
CA GLU A 54 -26.03 8.35 4.44
C GLU A 54 -26.79 7.05 4.75
N ALA A 55 -26.16 5.90 4.52
CA ALA A 55 -26.79 4.60 4.67
C ALA A 55 -26.92 4.12 6.12
N GLY A 56 -26.05 4.60 7.01
CA GLY A 56 -26.02 4.20 8.42
C GLY A 56 -25.99 2.67 8.58
N PHE A 57 -27.06 2.10 9.16
CA PHE A 57 -27.16 0.67 9.41
C PHE A 57 -27.27 -0.20 8.14
N LEU A 58 -27.80 0.34 7.04
CA LEU A 58 -28.01 -0.42 5.79
C LEU A 58 -26.81 -0.38 4.82
N MET A 59 -25.68 0.19 5.26
CA MET A 59 -24.46 0.38 4.48
C MET A 59 -24.01 -0.85 3.68
N ALA A 60 -24.03 -2.05 4.27
CA ALA A 60 -23.57 -3.27 3.61
C ALA A 60 -24.45 -3.71 2.41
N PHE A 61 -25.67 -3.17 2.31
CA PHE A 61 -26.60 -3.43 1.22
C PHE A 61 -26.60 -2.31 0.19
N THR A 62 -26.62 -1.05 0.65
CA THR A 62 -26.69 0.14 -0.22
C THR A 62 -25.33 0.46 -0.85
N CYS A 63 -24.25 0.48 -0.07
CA CYS A 63 -22.92 0.92 -0.51
C CYS A 63 -22.08 -0.18 -1.19
N ARG A 64 -22.75 -1.18 -1.78
CA ARG A 64 -22.05 -2.32 -2.41
C ARG A 64 -21.29 -1.90 -3.67
N LYS A 65 -21.78 -0.89 -4.39
CA LYS A 65 -21.15 -0.40 -5.62
C LYS A 65 -19.84 0.32 -5.28
N GLU A 66 -19.92 1.29 -4.37
CA GLU A 66 -18.81 2.10 -3.86
C GLU A 66 -17.77 1.19 -3.19
N SER A 67 -18.22 0.19 -2.43
CA SER A 67 -17.32 -0.81 -1.84
C SER A 67 -16.57 -1.63 -2.89
N LYS A 68 -17.22 -2.00 -4.00
CA LYS A 68 -16.57 -2.72 -5.11
C LYS A 68 -15.55 -1.84 -5.82
N GLU A 69 -15.87 -0.59 -6.08
CA GLU A 69 -14.97 0.36 -6.73
C GLU A 69 -13.73 0.63 -5.87
N LEU A 70 -13.93 0.89 -4.57
CA LEU A 70 -12.84 1.08 -3.61
C LEU A 70 -11.95 -0.17 -3.51
N LYS A 71 -12.56 -1.36 -3.39
CA LYS A 71 -11.81 -2.63 -3.38
C LYS A 71 -11.06 -2.87 -4.70
N ALA A 72 -11.67 -2.54 -5.84
CA ALA A 72 -11.00 -2.65 -7.13
C ALA A 72 -9.79 -1.73 -7.23
N CYS A 73 -9.92 -0.49 -6.75
CA CYS A 73 -8.80 0.46 -6.69
C CYS A 73 -7.66 -0.08 -5.82
N PHE A 74 -7.95 -0.52 -4.60
CA PHE A 74 -6.94 -1.12 -3.71
C PHE A 74 -6.30 -2.38 -4.29
N ASN A 75 -7.07 -3.29 -4.87
CA ASN A 75 -6.54 -4.52 -5.45
C ASN A 75 -5.52 -4.21 -6.56
N ARG A 76 -5.76 -3.20 -7.41
CA ARG A 76 -4.79 -2.81 -8.45
C ARG A 76 -3.41 -2.52 -7.85
N TYR A 77 -3.34 -1.82 -6.73
CA TYR A 77 -2.07 -1.50 -6.06
C TYR A 77 -1.50 -2.68 -5.27
N TYR A 78 -2.33 -3.51 -4.63
CA TYR A 78 -1.83 -4.68 -3.90
C TYR A 78 -1.22 -5.75 -4.82
N TYR A 79 -1.75 -5.89 -6.03
CA TYR A 79 -1.21 -6.82 -7.03
C TYR A 79 -0.10 -6.22 -7.89
N ASP A 80 0.19 -4.92 -7.76
CA ASP A 80 1.27 -4.27 -8.51
C ASP A 80 2.63 -4.53 -7.82
N PRO A 81 3.56 -5.25 -8.47
CA PRO A 81 4.84 -5.59 -7.87
C PRO A 81 5.75 -4.37 -7.67
N THR A 82 5.56 -3.31 -8.45
CA THR A 82 6.32 -2.06 -8.33
C THR A 82 5.92 -1.35 -7.04
N PHE A 83 4.62 -1.24 -6.79
CA PHE A 83 4.07 -0.62 -5.58
C PHE A 83 4.49 -1.34 -4.28
N VAL A 84 4.51 -2.67 -4.31
CA VAL A 84 5.03 -3.49 -3.20
C VAL A 84 6.51 -3.17 -2.96
N ARG A 85 7.32 -3.15 -4.03
CA ARG A 85 8.76 -2.88 -3.94
C ARG A 85 9.06 -1.50 -3.39
N GLU A 86 8.36 -0.47 -3.86
CA GLU A 86 8.50 0.90 -3.36
C GLU A 86 8.14 1.00 -1.87
N SER A 87 7.09 0.31 -1.44
CA SER A 87 6.66 0.29 -0.04
C SER A 87 7.67 -0.43 0.86
N GLU A 88 8.30 -1.50 0.37
CA GLU A 88 9.39 -2.18 1.08
C GLU A 88 10.66 -1.32 1.18
N ILE A 89 11.03 -0.61 0.11
CA ILE A 89 12.17 0.32 0.13
C ILE A 89 11.90 1.43 1.14
N GLU A 90 10.69 2.00 1.15
CA GLU A 90 10.31 3.02 2.12
C GLU A 90 10.36 2.49 3.56
N TYR A 91 9.87 1.28 3.80
CA TYR A 91 9.98 0.62 5.10
C TYR A 91 11.44 0.49 5.54
N LEU A 92 12.31 -0.01 4.66
CA LEU A 92 13.74 -0.15 4.93
C LEU A 92 14.41 1.20 5.20
N ARG A 93 14.03 2.27 4.49
CA ARG A 93 14.51 3.63 4.73
C ARG A 93 14.09 4.14 6.12
N LYS A 94 12.82 3.96 6.50
CA LYS A 94 12.33 4.34 7.84
C LYS A 94 13.03 3.56 8.97
N LYS A 95 13.34 2.29 8.73
CA LYS A 95 14.02 1.42 9.70
C LYS A 95 15.51 1.76 9.89
N ASN A 96 16.18 2.28 8.86
CA ASN A 96 17.60 2.67 8.92
C ASN A 96 17.79 4.13 9.37
N LYS A 97 16.71 4.83 9.74
CA LYS A 97 16.74 6.19 10.30
C LYS A 97 16.71 6.11 11.82
#